data_AF-A0A5E4VLY2-F1
#
_entry.id   AF-A0A5E4VLY2-F1
#
_cell.length_a   1.000
_cell.length_b   1.000
_cell.length_c   1.000
_cell.angle_alpha   90.00
_cell.angle_beta   90.00
_cell.angle_gamma   90.00
#
_symmetry.space_group_name_H-M   'P 1'
#
loop_
_entity.id
_entity.type
_entity.pdbx_description
1 polymer ?
#
loop_
_entity_poly.entity_id
_entity_poly.type
_entity_poly.pdbx_seq_one_letter_code
_entity_poly.pdbx_strand_id
1 'polypeptide(L)' 'MRTTLALDDELLAKAQAFTGLQEKSALIREALKALIERESARRLARLGGTEADLTDIPRRQTEPA' A
#
# COMPACT_ATOMS: atom_id res chain seq x y z
N MET A 1 17.93 0.57 12.65
CA MET A 1 17.69 0.07 14.02
C MET A 1 17.65 -1.44 13.96
N ARG A 2 18.29 -2.15 14.91
CA ARG A 2 18.20 -3.61 15.04
C ARG A 2 17.22 -3.91 16.18
N THR A 3 16.23 -4.75 15.92
CA THR A 3 15.15 -5.05 16.87
C THR A 3 14.77 -6.52 16.76
N THR A 4 14.48 -7.15 17.90
CA THR A 4 13.97 -8.52 17.95
C THR A 4 12.47 -8.47 18.12
N LEU A 5 11.74 -9.19 17.28
CA LEU A 5 10.28 -9.23 17.24
C LEU A 5 9.83 -10.69 17.22
N ALA A 6 8.80 -11.02 17.99
CA ALA A 6 8.09 -12.29 17.85
C ALA A 6 7.10 -12.16 16.68
N LEU A 7 7.15 -13.10 15.75
CA LEU A 7 6.29 -13.14 14.57
C LEU A 7 5.63 -14.51 14.50
N ASP A 8 4.41 -14.54 13.99
CA ASP A 8 3.71 -15.77 13.66
C ASP A 8 4.34 -16.39 12.40
N ASP A 9 4.80 -17.64 12.51
CA ASP A 9 5.51 -18.35 11.44
C ASP A 9 4.60 -18.70 10.26
N GLU A 10 3.32 -18.98 10.50
CA GLU A 10 2.36 -19.27 9.43
C GLU A 10 2.07 -18.01 8.62
N LEU A 11 1.88 -16.87 9.31
CA LEU A 11 1.68 -15.58 8.67
C LEU A 11 2.91 -15.18 7.85
N LEU A 12 4.10 -15.41 8.39
CA LEU A 12 5.36 -15.14 7.69
C LEU A 12 5.47 -16.00 6.44
N ALA A 13 5.28 -17.32 6.55
CA ALA A 13 5.35 -18.24 5.42
C ALA A 13 4.36 -17.87 4.30
N LYS A 14 3.12 -17.50 4.68
CA LYS A 14 2.09 -17.05 3.74
C LYS A 14 2.50 -15.77 3.02
N ALA A 15 3.04 -14.80 3.77
CA ALA A 15 3.52 -13.55 3.19
C ALA A 15 4.72 -13.77 2.25
N GLN A 16 5.65 -14.66 2.60
CA GLN A 16 6.76 -15.05 1.71
C GLN A 16 6.26 -15.74 0.43
N ALA A 17 5.28 -16.63 0.55
CA ALA A 17 4.69 -17.33 -0.60
C ALA A 17 3.99 -16.37 -1.58
N PHE A 18 3.31 -15.33 -1.07
CA PHE A 18 2.63 -14.36 -1.93
C PHE A 18 3.52 -13.26 -2.50
N THR A 19 4.56 -12.86 -1.77
CA THR A 19 5.44 -11.74 -2.19
C THR A 19 6.71 -12.23 -2.88
N GLY A 20 7.09 -13.49 -2.70
CA GLY A 20 8.38 -14.03 -3.13
C GLY A 20 9.58 -13.56 -2.27
N LEU A 21 9.36 -12.71 -1.27
CA LEU A 21 10.43 -12.14 -0.45
C LEU A 21 10.88 -13.12 0.63
N GLN A 22 12.05 -13.73 0.44
CA GLN A 22 12.59 -14.72 1.38
C GLN A 22 13.26 -14.09 2.60
N GLU A 23 13.79 -12.87 2.47
CA GLU A 23 14.47 -12.20 3.57
C GLU A 23 13.45 -11.55 4.52
N LYS A 24 13.44 -11.98 5.79
CA LYS A 24 12.52 -11.45 6.81
C LYS A 24 12.60 -9.92 6.94
N SER A 25 13.81 -9.36 6.86
CA SER A 25 14.02 -7.91 6.99
C SER A 25 13.40 -7.13 5.82
N ALA A 26 13.52 -7.66 4.59
CA ALA A 26 12.92 -7.09 3.39
C ALA A 26 11.39 -7.18 3.44
N LEU A 27 10.87 -8.34 3.84
CA LEU A 27 9.43 -8.57 3.97
C LEU A 27 8.79 -7.61 4.97
N ILE A 28 9.40 -7.41 6.14
CA ILE A 28 8.91 -6.46 7.16
C ILE A 28 8.96 -5.02 6.66
N ARG A 29 10.01 -4.64 5.93
CA ARG A 29 10.11 -3.29 5.33
C ARG A 29 9.00 -3.03 4.32
N GLU A 30 8.73 -3.99 3.45
CA GLU A 30 7.65 -3.89 2.46
C GLU A 30 6.27 -3.92 3.12
N ALA A 31 6.07 -4.72 4.17
CA ALA A 31 4.83 -4.71 4.93
C ALA A 31 4.51 -3.33 5.54
N LEU A 32 5.53 -2.63 6.07
CA LEU A 32 5.37 -1.28 6.60
C LEU A 32 5.06 -0.26 5.49
N LYS A 33 5.75 -0.33 4.35
CA LYS A 33 5.44 0.53 3.20
C LYS A 33 4.02 0.33 2.70
N ALA A 34 3.61 -0.92 2.49
CA ALA A 34 2.26 -1.26 2.06
C ALA A 34 1.19 -0.74 3.04
N LEU A 35 1.45 -0.79 4.35
CA LEU A 35 0.53 -0.23 5.35
C LEU A 35 0.41 1.29 5.23
N ILE A 36 1.55 2.00 5.06
CA ILE A 36 1.58 3.46 4.88
C ILE A 36 0.84 3.85 3.60
N GLU A 37 1.10 3.17 2.49
CA GLU A 37 0.42 3.40 1.21
C GLU A 37 -1.10 3.21 1.35
N ARG A 38 -1.53 2.13 2.00
CA ARG A 38 -2.96 1.83 2.23
C ARG A 38 -3.66 2.91 3.05
N GLU A 39 -3.03 3.43 4.10
CA GLU A 39 -3.58 4.54 4.89
C GLU A 39 -3.53 5.87 4.14
N SER A 40 -2.47 6.11 3.37
CA SER A 40 -2.31 7.32 2.57
C SER A 40 -3.40 7.39 1.51
N ALA A 41 -3.66 6.28 0.80
CA ALA A 41 -4.76 6.17 -0.16
C ALA A 41 -6.13 6.45 0.50
N ARG A 42 -6.39 5.87 1.69
CA ARG A 42 -7.62 6.18 2.45
C ARG A 42 -7.74 7.65 2.81
N ARG A 43 -6.65 8.28 3.25
CA ARG A 43 -6.64 9.70 3.60
C ARG A 43 -6.89 10.58 2.37
N LEU A 44 -6.22 10.30 1.25
CA LEU A 44 -6.40 11.00 -0.01
C LEU A 44 -7.83 10.87 -0.54
N ALA A 45 -8.40 9.66 -0.52
CA ALA A 45 -9.79 9.44 -0.94
C ALA A 45 -10.78 10.28 -0.11
N ARG A 46 -10.54 10.45 1.19
CA ARG A 46 -11.37 11.30 2.07
C ARG A 46 -11.26 12.79 1.78
N LEU A 47 -10.16 13.25 1.17
CA LEU A 47 -10.05 14.65 0.74
C LEU A 47 -10.99 14.94 -0.43
N GLY A 48 -11.49 13.94 -1.17
CA GLY A 48 -12.58 14.14 -2.13
C GLY A 48 -12.30 15.17 -3.23
N GLY A 49 -11.02 15.41 -3.58
CA GLY A 49 -10.64 16.41 -4.57
C GLY A 49 -10.71 17.86 -4.07
N THR A 50 -10.67 18.11 -2.76
CA THR A 50 -10.66 19.47 -2.16
C THR A 50 -9.34 20.23 -2.36
N GLU A 51 -8.53 19.86 -3.35
CA GLU A 51 -7.30 20.58 -3.65
C GLU A 51 -7.67 21.91 -4.33
N ALA A 52 -7.32 23.03 -3.68
CA ALA A 52 -7.83 24.35 -4.03
C ALA A 52 -7.45 24.81 -5.45
N ASP A 53 -6.27 24.41 -5.90
CA ASP A 53 -5.71 24.79 -7.20
C ASP A 53 -5.85 23.67 -8.26
N LEU A 54 -6.62 22.61 -7.97
CA LEU A 54 -6.82 21.52 -8.91
C LEU A 54 -7.64 21.99 -10.11
N THR A 55 -7.08 21.91 -11.31
CA THR A 55 -7.82 22.17 -12.55
C THR A 55 -8.74 21.00 -12.88
N ASP A 56 -9.88 21.31 -13.50
CA ASP A 56 -10.89 20.31 -13.84
C ASP A 56 -10.32 19.29 -14.84
N ILE A 57 -10.22 18.02 -14.43
CA ILE A 57 -9.69 16.94 -15.28
C ILE A 57 -10.87 16.29 -16.01
N PRO A 58 -10.94 16.31 -17.35
CA PRO A 58 -12.03 15.69 -18.08
C PRO A 58 -12.07 14.19 -17.81
N ARG A 59 -13.25 13.69 -17.42
CA ARG A 59 -13.47 12.27 -17.20
C ARG A 59 -13.31 11.53 -18.53
N ARG A 60 -12.42 10.54 -18.61
CA ARG A 60 -12.34 9.67 -19.81
C ARG A 60 -13.68 8.93 -19.97
N GLN A 61 -14.45 9.32 -20.98
CA GLN A 61 -15.57 8.53 -21.47
C GLN A 61 -15.00 7.51 -22.46
N THR A 62 -15.25 6.23 -22.25
CA THR A 62 -15.09 5.24 -23.31
C THR A 62 -16.10 5.57 -24.40
N GLU A 63 -15.67 5.59 -25.67
CA GLU A 63 -16.60 5.77 -26.80
C GLU A 63 -17.73 4.73 -26.71
N PRO A 64 -19.00 5.14 -26.94
CA PRO A 64 -20.09 4.20 -27.01
C PRO A 64 -19.86 3.22 -28.17
N ALA A 65 -20.17 1.94 -27.93
CA ALA A 65 -20.03 0.85 -28.90
C ALA A 65 -20.94 1.03 -30.13
#